data_AF-A0A212D8Z8-F1
#
_entry.id   AF-A0A212D8Z8-F1
#
_cell.length_a   1.000
_cell.length_b   1.000
_cell.length_c   1.000
_cell.angle_alpha   90.00
_cell.angle_beta   90.00
_cell.angle_gamma   90.00
#
_symmetry.space_group_name_H-M   'P 1'
#
loop_
_entity.id
_entity.type
_entity.pdbx_description
1 polymer ?
#
loop_
_entity_poly.entity_id
_entity_poly.type
_entity_poly.pdbx_seq_one_letter_code
_entity_poly.pdbx_strand_id
1 'polypeptide(L)'
;ADDEHYIPRAVLLDLEPRVIHSILNSPYAKLYNPENIYLSEHGGGAGNNWASGFSQGEKIHEDIFDIIDREADGSDSLEGFVLCHSIAGGTGSGLGSYLLERLND
;
A
#
# COMPACT_ATOMS: atom_id res chain seq x y z
N ALA A 1 -15.14 18.90 -8.71
CA ALA A 1 -15.33 20.31 -9.08
C ALA A 1 -13.93 20.88 -9.17
N ASP A 2 -13.42 21.02 -10.40
CA ASP A 2 -12.03 21.30 -10.79
C ASP A 2 -11.20 22.15 -9.82
N ASP A 3 -10.42 21.48 -8.98
CA ASP A 3 -9.31 22.08 -8.24
C ASP A 3 -8.01 22.11 -9.09
N GLU A 4 -8.03 21.66 -10.35
CA GLU A 4 -6.84 21.30 -11.18
C GLU A 4 -5.83 20.39 -10.44
N HIS A 5 -6.25 19.77 -9.34
CA HIS A 5 -5.40 18.97 -8.46
C HIS A 5 -5.56 17.49 -8.78
N TYR A 6 -4.61 16.96 -9.56
CA TYR A 6 -4.61 15.56 -9.97
C TYR A 6 -3.97 14.69 -8.89
N ILE A 7 -4.80 13.89 -8.22
CA ILE A 7 -4.37 12.94 -7.20
C ILE A 7 -4.02 11.60 -7.87
N PRO A 8 -2.84 11.01 -7.59
CA PRO A 8 -2.50 9.68 -8.09
C PRO A 8 -3.41 8.61 -7.49
N ARG A 9 -3.93 7.71 -8.33
CA ARG A 9 -4.56 6.45 -7.91
C ARG A 9 -3.49 5.45 -7.49
N ALA A 10 -2.89 5.69 -6.33
CA ALA A 10 -1.79 4.91 -5.79
C ALA A 10 -2.04 4.64 -4.30
N VAL A 11 -1.83 3.38 -3.89
CA VAL A 11 -1.87 2.95 -2.50
C VAL A 11 -0.45 2.66 -2.04
N LEU A 12 -0.01 3.32 -0.97
CA LEU A 12 1.34 3.18 -0.43
C LEU A 12 1.27 2.33 0.85
N LEU A 13 1.95 1.19 0.80
CA LEU A 13 1.95 0.20 1.88
C LEU A 13 3.39 -0.08 2.32
N ASP A 14 3.68 0.06 3.60
CA ASP A 14 4.91 -0.44 4.20
C ASP A 14 4.64 -0.87 5.65
N LEU A 15 5.30 -1.96 6.05
CA LEU A 15 5.26 -2.47 7.42
C LEU A 15 6.25 -1.70 8.33
N GLU A 16 7.15 -0.89 7.75
CA GLU A 16 8.02 0.04 8.46
C GLU A 16 7.65 1.49 8.14
N PRO A 17 7.50 2.38 9.14
CA PRO A 17 7.04 3.75 8.91
C PRO A 17 8.07 4.64 8.22
N ARG A 18 9.34 4.23 8.21
CA ARG A 18 10.48 5.07 7.82
C ARG A 18 10.36 5.64 6.41
N VAL A 19 10.01 4.81 5.43
CA VAL A 19 9.93 5.23 4.02
C VAL A 19 8.72 6.13 3.78
N ILE A 20 7.56 5.75 4.32
CA ILE A 20 6.33 6.53 4.20
C ILE A 20 6.49 7.90 4.89
N HIS A 21 7.07 7.95 6.08
CA HIS A 21 7.37 9.22 6.75
C HIS A 21 8.29 10.12 5.92
N SER A 22 9.24 9.56 5.18
CA SER A 22 10.07 10.36 4.27
C SER A 22 9.27 11.00 3.14
N ILE A 23 8.25 10.30 2.63
CA ILE A 23 7.35 10.81 1.58
C ILE A 23 6.44 11.91 2.16
N LEU A 24 5.86 11.66 3.34
CA LEU A 24 4.95 12.59 4.03
C LEU A 24 5.65 13.88 4.50
N ASN A 25 6.98 13.86 4.66
CA ASN A 25 7.77 15.05 4.97
C ASN A 25 8.42 15.69 3.72
N SER A 26 8.15 15.17 2.53
CA SER A 26 8.70 15.68 1.27
C SER A 26 7.83 16.81 0.68
N PRO A 27 8.34 17.57 -0.30
CA PRO A 27 7.54 18.52 -1.06
C PRO A 27 6.34 17.88 -1.78
N TYR A 28 6.35 16.56 -2.00
CA TYR A 28 5.30 15.80 -2.66
C TYR A 28 4.26 15.22 -1.70
N ALA A 29 4.33 15.51 -0.40
CA ALA A 29 3.40 14.96 0.59
C ALA A 29 1.92 15.26 0.24
N LYS A 30 1.65 16.45 -0.30
CA LYS A 30 0.29 16.89 -0.70
C LYS A 30 -0.18 16.33 -2.05
N LEU A 31 0.70 15.62 -2.76
CA LEU A 31 0.34 14.98 -4.03
C LEU A 31 -0.52 13.74 -3.78
N TYR A 32 -0.21 12.97 -2.74
CA TYR A 32 -0.90 11.73 -2.42
C TYR A 32 -2.13 11.99 -1.55
N ASN A 33 -3.18 11.18 -1.73
CA ASN A 33 -4.29 11.13 -0.79
C ASN A 33 -3.81 10.46 0.51
N PRO A 34 -3.88 11.14 1.68
CA PRO A 34 -3.48 10.54 2.96
C PRO A 34 -4.25 9.27 3.30
N GLU A 35 -5.49 9.13 2.82
CA GLU A 35 -6.29 7.95 3.06
C GLU A 35 -5.78 6.71 2.31
N ASN A 36 -4.94 6.89 1.28
CA ASN A 36 -4.37 5.80 0.47
C ASN A 36 -3.03 5.30 1.01
N ILE A 37 -2.70 5.63 2.24
CA ILE A 37 -1.42 5.31 2.86
C ILE A 37 -1.71 4.44 4.09
N TYR A 38 -1.21 3.21 4.07
CA TYR A 38 -1.20 2.35 5.24
C TYR A 38 0.13 2.51 5.98
N LEU A 39 0.04 2.76 7.28
CA LEU A 39 1.19 2.80 8.18
C LEU A 39 0.95 1.82 9.34
N SER A 40 1.80 0.82 9.48
CA SER A 40 1.68 -0.12 10.60
C SER A 40 1.89 0.58 11.95
N GLU A 41 0.93 0.43 12.87
CA GLU A 41 1.03 0.97 14.24
C GLU A 41 2.17 0.32 15.06
N HIS A 42 2.55 -0.91 14.71
CA HIS A 42 3.55 -1.69 15.45
C HIS A 42 4.99 -1.44 14.99
N GLY A 43 5.19 -0.77 13.85
CA GLY A 43 6.47 -0.20 13.40
C GLY A 43 7.64 -1.19 13.20
N GLY A 44 7.39 -2.51 13.21
CA GLY A 44 8.44 -3.54 13.25
C GLY A 44 8.98 -4.00 11.89
N GLY A 45 8.29 -3.66 10.79
CA GLY A 45 8.63 -4.18 9.46
C GLY A 45 8.55 -5.70 9.37
N ALA A 46 8.98 -6.24 8.22
CA ALA A 46 9.10 -7.69 8.03
C ALA A 46 10.49 -8.26 8.40
N GLY A 47 11.47 -7.41 8.76
CA GLY A 47 12.80 -7.84 9.19
C GLY A 47 13.55 -8.71 8.15
N ASN A 48 13.38 -8.40 6.87
CA ASN A 48 13.91 -9.19 5.75
C ASN A 48 13.48 -10.66 5.71
N ASN A 49 12.33 -10.98 6.29
CA ASN A 49 11.75 -12.32 6.32
C ASN A 49 10.44 -12.37 5.51
N TRP A 50 10.42 -13.19 4.46
CA TRP A 50 9.26 -13.38 3.59
C TRP A 50 8.02 -13.86 4.36
N ALA A 51 8.16 -14.88 5.21
CA ALA A 51 7.04 -15.43 5.98
C ALA A 51 6.48 -14.41 6.98
N SER A 52 7.34 -13.54 7.51
CA SER A 52 6.90 -12.41 8.34
C SER A 52 6.03 -11.44 7.54
N GLY A 53 6.45 -11.04 6.34
CA GLY A 53 5.66 -10.16 5.48
C GLY A 53 4.32 -10.77 5.08
N PHE A 54 4.30 -12.05 4.69
CA PHE A 54 3.09 -12.77 4.30
C PHE A 54 2.08 -12.88 5.46
N SER A 55 2.54 -13.35 6.63
CA SER A 55 1.69 -13.51 7.81
C SER A 55 1.22 -12.18 8.41
N GLN A 56 1.98 -11.09 8.23
CA GLN A 56 1.51 -9.76 8.59
C GLN A 56 0.40 -9.29 7.65
N GLY A 57 0.50 -9.57 6.34
CA GLY A 57 -0.56 -9.28 5.36
C GLY A 57 -1.92 -9.83 5.76
N GLU A 58 -1.98 -11.07 6.26
CA GLU A 58 -3.21 -11.67 6.79
C GLU A 58 -3.82 -10.88 7.96
N LYS A 59 -2.99 -10.30 8.83
CA LYS A 59 -3.45 -9.58 10.02
C LYS A 59 -4.00 -8.19 9.72
N ILE A 60 -3.53 -7.61 8.62
CA ILE A 60 -3.84 -6.23 8.19
C ILE A 60 -4.71 -6.24 6.93
N HIS A 61 -5.34 -7.38 6.64
CA HIS A 61 -6.13 -7.60 5.43
C HIS A 61 -7.21 -6.53 5.26
N GLU A 62 -8.08 -6.40 6.26
CA GLU A 62 -9.22 -5.45 6.23
C GLU A 62 -8.71 -4.02 5.99
N ASP A 63 -7.69 -3.57 6.71
CA ASP A 63 -7.13 -2.23 6.57
C ASP A 63 -6.61 -1.94 5.15
N ILE A 64 -5.96 -2.92 4.51
CA ILE A 64 -5.43 -2.74 3.15
C ILE A 64 -6.55 -2.83 2.11
N PHE A 65 -7.44 -3.80 2.24
CA PHE A 65 -8.50 -4.04 1.25
C PHE A 65 -9.56 -2.94 1.27
N ASP A 66 -9.89 -2.37 2.44
CA ASP A 66 -10.76 -1.19 2.54
C ASP A 66 -10.20 0.01 1.74
N ILE A 67 -8.88 0.21 1.76
CA ILE A 67 -8.23 1.28 1.00
C ILE A 67 -8.29 1.00 -0.51
N ILE A 68 -7.99 -0.25 -0.91
CA ILE A 68 -7.99 -0.67 -2.32
C ILE A 68 -9.41 -0.57 -2.91
N ASP A 69 -10.41 -1.09 -2.20
CA ASP A 69 -11.81 -1.10 -2.63
C ASP A 69 -12.34 0.32 -2.79
N ARG A 70 -12.07 1.22 -1.84
CA ARG A 70 -12.44 2.64 -1.98
C ARG A 70 -11.86 3.29 -3.23
N GLU A 71 -10.59 3.02 -3.53
CA GLU A 71 -9.93 3.58 -4.72
C GLU A 71 -10.43 2.95 -6.03
N ALA A 72 -10.79 1.66 -6.00
CA ALA A 72 -11.41 0.94 -7.11
C ALA A 72 -12.83 1.46 -7.39
N ASP A 73 -13.65 1.64 -6.36
CA ASP A 73 -15.02 2.15 -6.43
C ASP A 73 -15.08 3.59 -6.96
N GLY A 74 -14.01 4.36 -6.77
CA GLY A 74 -13.85 5.68 -7.37
C GLY A 74 -13.61 5.66 -8.89
N SER A 75 -13.57 4.49 -9.53
CA SER A 75 -13.33 4.30 -10.96
C SER A 75 -14.54 3.65 -11.64
N ASP A 76 -15.14 4.32 -12.63
CA ASP A 76 -16.28 3.77 -13.39
C ASP A 76 -15.90 2.51 -14.19
N SER A 77 -14.63 2.34 -14.53
CA SER A 77 -14.12 1.19 -15.30
C SER A 77 -12.65 0.95 -14.96
N LEU A 78 -12.40 0.23 -13.87
CA LEU A 78 -11.06 -0.15 -13.46
C LEU A 78 -10.45 -1.18 -14.45
N GLU A 79 -9.29 -0.86 -15.01
CA GLU A 79 -8.58 -1.76 -15.93
C GLU A 79 -7.83 -2.88 -15.20
N GLY A 80 -7.24 -2.57 -14.05
CA GLY A 80 -6.51 -3.52 -13.22
C GLY A 80 -5.51 -2.84 -12.28
N PHE A 81 -4.63 -3.64 -11.70
CA PHE A 81 -3.63 -3.19 -10.73
C PHE A 81 -2.21 -3.44 -11.24
N VAL A 82 -1.30 -2.50 -10.94
CA VAL A 82 0.14 -2.70 -11.11
C VAL A 82 0.77 -2.70 -9.72
N LEU A 83 1.26 -3.87 -9.29
CA LEU A 83 1.92 -3.99 -7.99
C LEU A 83 3.41 -3.65 -8.11
N CYS A 84 3.79 -2.46 -7.65
CA CYS A 84 5.19 -2.02 -7.56
C CYS A 84 5.81 -2.48 -6.24
N HIS A 85 6.44 -3.65 -6.21
CA HIS A 85 7.05 -4.21 -5.01
C HIS A 85 8.50 -4.70 -5.24
N SER A 86 9.26 -4.84 -4.15
CA SER A 86 10.63 -5.36 -4.20
C SER A 86 10.68 -6.88 -4.00
N ILE A 87 11.65 -7.55 -4.62
CA ILE A 87 11.88 -9.00 -4.44
C ILE A 87 12.82 -9.27 -3.26
N ALA A 88 13.74 -8.34 -2.95
CA ALA A 88 14.81 -8.58 -1.99
C ALA A 88 14.41 -8.44 -0.51
N GLY A 89 13.28 -7.77 -0.21
CA GLY A 89 12.85 -7.42 1.14
C GLY A 89 11.68 -8.26 1.66
N GLY A 90 11.55 -8.44 2.98
CA GLY A 90 10.45 -9.20 3.59
C GLY A 90 9.06 -8.61 3.35
N THR A 91 8.92 -7.28 3.41
CA THR A 91 7.65 -6.59 3.10
C THR A 91 7.35 -6.74 1.62
N GLY A 92 8.26 -6.28 0.75
CA GLY A 92 8.05 -6.32 -0.69
C GLY A 92 7.77 -7.73 -1.23
N SER A 93 8.52 -8.74 -0.78
CA SER A 93 8.34 -10.11 -1.25
C SER A 93 7.18 -10.82 -0.57
N GLY A 94 7.10 -10.78 0.76
CA GLY A 94 6.09 -11.49 1.55
C GLY A 94 4.69 -10.88 1.45
N LEU A 95 4.55 -9.61 1.83
CA LEU A 95 3.28 -8.90 1.72
C LEU A 95 2.86 -8.76 0.25
N GLY A 96 3.81 -8.52 -0.66
CA GLY A 96 3.54 -8.49 -2.10
C GLY A 96 2.97 -9.80 -2.63
N SER A 97 3.50 -10.95 -2.21
CA SER A 97 2.96 -12.27 -2.60
C SER A 97 1.52 -12.45 -2.08
N TYR A 98 1.29 -12.11 -0.81
CA TYR A 98 -0.05 -12.18 -0.22
C TYR A 98 -1.07 -11.33 -0.99
N LEU A 99 -0.72 -10.09 -1.36
CA LEU A 99 -1.60 -9.22 -2.13
C LEU A 99 -1.89 -9.77 -3.53
N LEU A 100 -0.88 -10.34 -4.21
CA LEU A 100 -1.09 -10.94 -5.54
C LEU A 100 -2.05 -12.13 -5.49
N GLU A 101 -1.96 -12.96 -4.44
CA GLU A 101 -2.88 -14.09 -4.25
C GLU A 101 -4.31 -13.59 -4.01
N ARG A 102 -4.48 -12.60 -3.14
CA ARG A 102 -5.82 -12.10 -2.75
C ARG A 102 -6.50 -11.23 -3.79
N LEU A 103 -5.75 -10.49 -4.61
CA LEU A 103 -6.31 -9.68 -5.70
C LEU A 103 -6.70 -10.51 -6.93
N ASN A 104 -6.28 -11.77 -6.98
CA ASN A 104 -6.61 -12.68 -8.09
C ASN A 104 -7.87 -13.52 -7.81
N ASP A 105 -8.30 -13.62 -6.55
CA ASP A 105 -9.51 -14.34 -6.13
C ASP A 105 -10.77 -13.49 -6.34
#